data_AF-D3SCZ9-F1
#
_entry.id   AF-D3SCZ9-F1
#
_cell.length_a   1.000
_cell.length_b   1.000
_cell.length_c   1.000
_cell.angle_alpha   90.00
_cell.angle_beta   90.00
_cell.angle_gamma   90.00
#
_symmetry.space_group_name_H-M   'P 1'
#
loop_
_entity.id
_entity.type
_entity.pdbx_description
1 polymer ?
#
loop_
_entity_poly.entity_id
_entity_poly.type
_entity_poly.pdbx_seq_one_letter_code
_entity_poly.pdbx_strand_id
1 'polypeptide(L)' 'MAHLDWSHYPTNELKLVYSTLHAQLTLEPELMDSELMADLQTHLQKAAKADGVDVSTHSQWAAWLNDR' A
#
# COMPACT_ATOMS: atom_id res chain seq x y z
N MET A 1 -17.33 3.40 -9.77
CA MET A 1 -16.20 2.47 -9.69
C MET A 1 -16.38 1.64 -8.43
N ALA A 2 -16.22 0.33 -8.51
CA ALA A 2 -16.41 -0.55 -7.37
C ALA A 2 -15.24 -0.35 -6.40
N HIS A 3 -15.51 0.08 -5.17
CA HIS A 3 -14.48 0.08 -4.13
C HIS A 3 -14.20 -1.37 -3.74
N LEU A 4 -12.95 -1.79 -3.89
CA LEU A 4 -12.49 -3.07 -3.37
C LEU A 4 -12.54 -3.03 -1.84
N ASP A 5 -13.23 -4.01 -1.25
CA ASP A 5 -13.23 -4.18 0.19
C ASP A 5 -12.01 -5.01 0.62
N TRP A 6 -11.01 -4.28 1.13
CA TRP A 6 -9.76 -4.86 1.61
C TRP A 6 -9.84 -5.37 3.07
N SER A 7 -10.93 -5.07 3.80
CA SER A 7 -11.05 -5.36 5.24
C SER A 7 -11.07 -6.85 5.57
N HIS A 8 -11.34 -7.69 4.57
CA HIS A 8 -11.31 -9.14 4.69
C HIS A 8 -9.90 -9.76 4.69
N TYR A 9 -8.87 -8.99 4.32
CA TYR A 9 -7.49 -9.46 4.27
C TYR A 9 -6.66 -8.92 5.44
N PRO A 10 -5.74 -9.71 6.01
CA PRO A 10 -4.81 -9.21 7.02
C PRO A 10 -3.97 -8.05 6.48
N THR A 11 -3.85 -6.97 7.26
CA THR A 11 -3.06 -5.80 6.85
C THR A 11 -1.61 -6.16 6.51
N ASN A 12 -1.00 -7.11 7.23
CA ASN A 12 0.38 -7.52 6.97
C ASN A 12 0.55 -8.23 5.62
N GLU A 13 -0.47 -8.98 5.16
CA GLU A 13 -0.47 -9.56 3.81
C GLU A 13 -0.62 -8.47 2.75
N LEU A 14 -1.51 -7.51 2.97
CA LEU A 14 -1.70 -6.36 2.08
C LEU A 14 -0.42 -5.51 1.96
N LYS A 15 0.28 -5.26 3.08
CA LYS A 15 1.59 -4.60 3.09
C LYS A 15 2.60 -5.36 2.23
N LEU A 16 2.70 -6.68 2.39
CA LEU A 16 3.61 -7.52 1.61
C LEU A 16 3.32 -7.47 0.11
N VAL A 17 2.05 -7.62 -0.28
CA VAL A 17 1.64 -7.57 -1.69
C VAL A 17 1.96 -6.22 -2.30
N TYR A 18 1.57 -5.13 -1.62
CA TYR A 18 1.86 -3.78 -2.08
C TYR A 18 3.36 -3.54 -2.23
N SER A 19 4.18 -3.86 -1.21
CA SER A 19 5.62 -3.67 -1.28
C SER A 19 6.27 -4.49 -2.39
N THR A 20 5.78 -5.71 -2.64
CA THR A 20 6.28 -6.57 -3.71
C THR A 20 5.98 -5.95 -5.07
N LEU A 21 4.75 -5.51 -5.33
CA LEU A 21 4.36 -4.87 -6.59
C LEU A 21 5.07 -3.53 -6.77
N HIS A 22 5.15 -2.71 -5.72
CA HIS A 22 5.83 -1.42 -5.75
C HIS A 22 7.33 -1.57 -6.07
N ALA A 23 7.98 -2.63 -5.61
CA ALA A 23 9.38 -2.92 -5.95
C ALA A 23 9.57 -3.27 -7.43
N GLN A 24 8.52 -3.71 -8.14
CA GLN A 24 8.58 -4.03 -9.57
C GLN A 24 8.32 -2.81 -10.47
N LEU A 25 7.96 -1.63 -9.94
CA LEU A 25 7.63 -0.45 -10.77
C LEU A 25 8.77 -0.03 -11.72
N THR A 26 10.03 -0.30 -11.36
CA THR A 26 11.18 -0.01 -12.24
C THR A 26 11.22 -0.92 -13.47
N LEU A 27 10.72 -2.15 -13.34
CA LEU A 27 10.68 -3.15 -14.41
C LEU A 27 9.36 -3.11 -15.18
N GLU A 28 8.26 -2.80 -14.48
CA GLU A 28 6.90 -2.78 -15.00
C GLU A 28 6.24 -1.41 -14.71
N PRO A 29 6.56 -0.35 -15.46
CA PRO A 29 6.02 1.00 -15.21
C PRO A 29 4.49 1.09 -15.29
N GLU A 30 3.85 0.19 -16.05
CA GLU A 30 2.38 0.10 -16.18
C GLU A 30 1.68 -0.14 -14.84
N LEU A 31 2.39 -0.69 -13.85
CA LEU A 31 1.88 -0.84 -12.49
C LEU A 31 1.57 0.51 -11.81
N MET A 32 2.21 1.62 -12.22
CA MET A 32 1.89 2.97 -11.71
C MET A 32 0.46 3.40 -12.05
N ASP A 33 -0.05 2.98 -13.20
CA ASP A 33 -1.39 3.31 -13.69
C ASP A 33 -2.44 2.26 -13.29
N SER A 34 -2.04 1.24 -12.52
CA SER A 34 -2.93 0.19 -12.06
C SER A 34 -3.93 0.71 -11.02
N GLU A 35 -5.23 0.65 -11.35
CA GLU A 35 -6.31 0.98 -10.42
C GLU A 35 -6.23 0.13 -9.14
N LEU A 36 -5.86 -1.15 -9.27
CA LEU A 36 -5.68 -2.06 -8.14
C LEU A 36 -4.60 -1.57 -7.17
N MET A 37 -3.45 -1.13 -7.69
CA MET A 37 -2.36 -0.60 -6.85
C MET A 37 -2.76 0.72 -6.20
N ALA A 38 -3.45 1.61 -6.93
CA ALA A 38 -3.94 2.87 -6.39
C ALA A 38 -4.93 2.66 -5.23
N ASP A 39 -5.86 1.71 -5.38
CA ASP A 39 -6.83 1.35 -4.35
C ASP A 39 -6.14 0.72 -3.12
N LEU A 40 -5.20 -0.20 -3.35
CA LEU A 40 -4.44 -0.84 -2.28
C LEU A 40 -3.58 0.17 -1.51
N GLN A 41 -2.89 1.06 -2.21
CA GLN A 41 -2.12 2.14 -1.60
C GLN A 41 -3.02 3.04 -0.76
N THR A 42 -4.18 3.44 -1.28
CA THR A 42 -5.14 4.28 -0.56
C THR A 42 -5.64 3.59 0.71
N HIS A 43 -5.92 2.29 0.66
CA HIS A 43 -6.33 1.51 1.83
C HIS A 43 -5.22 1.45 2.88
N LEU A 44 -3.99 1.10 2.49
CA LEU A 44 -2.86 1.02 3.42
C LEU A 44 -2.47 2.38 4.00
N GLN A 45 -2.56 3.46 3.22
CA GLN A 45 -2.33 4.81 3.74
C GLN A 45 -3.38 5.24 4.77
N LYS A 46 -4.63 4.81 4.63
CA LYS A 46 -5.66 5.03 5.65
C LYS A 46 -5.34 4.26 6.93
N ALA A 47 -4.92 3.00 6.80
CA ALA A 47 -4.51 2.18 7.96
C ALA A 47 -3.30 2.80 8.68
N ALA A 48 -2.26 3.19 7.95
CA ALA A 48 -1.07 3.83 8.54
C ALA A 48 -1.41 5.16 9.25
N LYS A 49 -2.29 5.98 8.67
CA LYS A 49 -2.78 7.19 9.33
C LYS A 49 -3.54 6.89 10.62
N ALA A 50 -4.32 5.81 10.66
CA ALA A 50 -4.99 5.37 11.88
C ALA A 50 -4.00 4.94 12.98
N ASP A 51 -2.83 4.43 12.57
CA ASP A 51 -1.70 4.12 13.46
C ASP A 51 -0.82 5.34 13.82
N GLY A 52 -1.22 6.55 13.39
CA GLY A 52 -0.50 7.79 13.66
C GLY A 52 0.73 8.04 12.77
N VAL A 53 0.90 7.27 11.70
CA VAL A 53 2.01 7.42 10.76
C VAL A 53 1.72 8.53 9.75
N ASP A 54 2.68 9.44 9.58
CA ASP A 54 2.63 10.41 8.50
C ASP A 54 3.09 9.78 7.18
N VAL A 55 2.12 9.39 6.35
CA VAL A 55 2.35 8.77 5.04
C VAL A 55 2.93 9.72 3.98
N SER A 56 2.96 11.04 4.24
CA SER A 56 3.65 11.99 3.34
C SER A 56 5.18 11.90 3.50
N THR A 57 5.64 11.37 4.64
CA THR A 57 7.06 11.13 4.89
C THR A 57 7.43 9.72 4.41
N HIS A 58 8.24 9.65 3.33
CA HIS A 58 8.65 8.37 2.73
C HIS A 58 9.30 7.41 3.73
N SER A 59 10.11 7.91 4.68
CA SER A 59 10.78 7.07 5.68
C SER A 59 9.81 6.47 6.70
N GLN A 60 8.83 7.23 7.19
CA GLN A 60 7.80 6.72 8.11
C GLN A 60 6.88 5.72 7.41
N TRP A 61 6.50 6.01 6.16
CA TRP A 61 5.72 5.10 5.34
C TRP A 61 6.45 3.78 5.10
N ALA A 62 7.71 3.84 4.66
CA ALA A 62 8.53 2.65 4.44
C ALA A 62 8.77 1.85 5.73
N ALA A 63 8.96 2.52 6.86
CA ALA A 63 9.10 1.86 8.16
C ALA A 63 7.81 1.10 8.53
N TRP A 64 6.64 1.74 8.41
CA TRP A 64 5.35 1.10 8.71
C TRP A 64 5.02 -0.06 7.78
N LEU A 65 5.38 0.01 6.50
CA LEU A 65 5.23 -1.13 5.57
C LEU A 65 6.12 -2.32 5.92
N ASN A 66 7.28 -2.06 6.53
CA ASN A 66 8.23 -3.08 6.95
C ASN A 66 7.98 -3.62 8.36
N ASP A 67 7.19 -2.93 9.17
CA ASP A 67 6.67 -3.41 10.45
C ASP A 67 5.51 -4.38 10.21
N ARG A 68 5.79 -5.68 10.32
CA ARG A 68 4.91 -6.79 9.94
C ARG A 68 4.92 -7.88 10.99
#